data_AF-A0A1I1GKB7-F1
#
_entry.id   AF-A0A1I1GKB7-F1
#
_cell.length_a   1.000
_cell.length_b   1.000
_cell.length_c   1.000
_cell.angle_alpha   90.00
_cell.angle_beta   90.00
_cell.angle_gamma   90.00
#
_symmetry.space_group_name_H-M   'P 1'
#
loop_
_entity.id
_entity.type
_entity.pdbx_description
1 polymer ?
#
loop_
_entity_poly.entity_id
_entity_poly.type
_entity_poly.pdbx_seq_one_letter_code
_entity_poly.pdbx_strand_id
1 'polypeptide(L)'
;MNLNIKHEQKQACAVDNKVIVHIGCIVALYFFMNFVVLDLAIIEQRSIGFYLFFSLSLIYLGASKAPAYSFMSKQTDYEPVFLFNGFALSLWFAITDLILPTGSISKFSGVVLIFGIFGAFGFLIDIGYYIRDKKGELDIPRNYLIATRYFLLFMVIFAGYFFIEGNWEWPLVDIIVIVSKYVNGY
;
A
#
# COMPACT_ATOMS: atom_id res chain seq x y z
N MET A 1 -30.73 30.89 16.52
CA MET A 1 -30.79 29.81 15.50
C MET A 1 -29.50 29.78 14.66
N ASN A 2 -28.30 29.82 15.27
CA ASN A 2 -27.05 29.93 14.50
C ASN A 2 -25.78 29.38 15.22
N LEU A 3 -25.95 28.39 16.09
CA LEU A 3 -24.83 27.69 16.74
C LEU A 3 -24.82 26.18 16.49
N ASN A 4 -25.90 25.61 15.94
CA ASN A 4 -26.01 24.16 15.68
C ASN A 4 -25.51 23.71 14.30
N ILE A 5 -25.17 24.62 13.37
CA ILE A 5 -24.76 24.23 12.00
C ILE A 5 -23.24 24.01 11.91
N LYS A 6 -22.44 24.49 12.86
CA LYS A 6 -20.97 24.27 12.86
C LYS A 6 -20.53 22.88 13.35
N HIS A 7 -21.47 22.03 13.75
CA HIS A 7 -21.18 20.68 14.26
C HIS A 7 -21.37 19.56 13.23
N GLU A 8 -21.90 19.84 12.05
CA GLU A 8 -22.12 18.82 11.03
C GLU A 8 -21.02 18.86 9.95
N GLN A 9 -20.33 17.72 9.81
CA GLN A 9 -19.24 17.42 8.87
C GLN A 9 -17.79 17.79 9.27
N LYS A 10 -17.44 17.71 10.57
CA LYS A 10 -16.04 17.39 10.90
C LYS A 10 -15.83 15.89 10.66
N GLN A 11 -15.52 15.50 9.42
CA GLN A 11 -15.10 14.13 9.11
C GLN A 11 -13.93 13.79 10.03
N ALA A 12 -14.11 12.75 10.85
CA ALA A 12 -13.16 12.35 11.87
C ALA A 12 -11.86 11.90 11.20
N CYS A 13 -10.71 12.38 11.70
CA CYS A 13 -9.42 11.92 11.24
C CYS A 13 -9.22 10.44 11.62
N ALA A 14 -9.09 9.58 10.61
CA ALA A 14 -8.85 8.14 10.80
C ALA A 14 -7.40 7.81 11.21
N VAL A 15 -6.45 8.72 10.97
CA VAL A 15 -5.03 8.53 11.31
C VAL A 15 -4.77 9.03 12.73
N ASP A 16 -4.25 8.14 13.57
CA ASP A 16 -3.73 8.47 14.91
C ASP A 16 -2.25 8.06 15.06
N ASN A 17 -1.67 8.27 16.24
CA ASN A 17 -0.28 7.90 16.49
C ASN A 17 -0.01 6.40 16.33
N LYS A 18 -1.00 5.53 16.56
CA LYS A 18 -0.82 4.07 16.40
C LYS A 18 -0.79 3.72 14.93
N VAL A 19 -1.67 4.30 14.11
CA VAL A 19 -1.64 4.15 12.64
C VAL A 19 -0.26 4.50 12.10
N ILE A 20 0.33 5.61 12.57
CA ILE A 20 1.69 6.03 12.19
C ILE A 20 2.75 4.99 12.59
N VAL A 21 2.66 4.42 13.79
CA VAL A 21 3.57 3.35 14.23
C VAL A 21 3.45 2.13 13.32
N HIS A 22 2.24 1.70 12.97
CA HIS A 22 2.02 0.57 12.06
C HIS A 22 2.58 0.84 10.65
N ILE A 23 2.40 2.04 10.11
CA ILE A 23 3.02 2.46 8.85
C ILE A 23 4.55 2.37 8.95
N GLY A 24 5.13 2.88 10.03
CA GLY A 24 6.57 2.77 10.29
C GLY A 24 7.06 1.32 10.36
N CYS A 25 6.30 0.43 11.02
CA CYS A 25 6.59 -1.00 11.07
C CYS A 25 6.53 -1.66 9.69
N ILE A 26 5.53 -1.33 8.86
CA ILE A 26 5.43 -1.83 7.48
C ILE A 26 6.65 -1.40 6.68
N VAL A 27 7.00 -0.11 6.71
CA VAL A 27 8.18 0.41 6.01
C VAL A 27 9.44 -0.33 6.45
N ALA A 28 9.67 -0.47 7.75
CA ALA A 28 10.81 -1.19 8.29
C ALA A 28 10.84 -2.66 7.85
N LEU A 29 9.69 -3.33 7.82
CA LEU A 29 9.58 -4.72 7.37
C LEU A 29 9.93 -4.84 5.88
N TYR A 30 9.45 -3.94 5.03
CA TYR A 30 9.81 -3.92 3.61
C TYR A 30 11.33 -3.75 3.46
N PHE A 31 11.94 -2.77 4.12
CA PHE A 31 13.39 -2.59 4.07
C PHE A 31 14.15 -3.83 4.55
N PHE A 32 13.78 -4.38 5.70
CA PHE A 32 14.43 -5.57 6.25
C PHE A 32 14.35 -6.76 5.28
N MET A 33 13.16 -7.05 4.75
CA MET A 33 12.99 -8.15 3.81
C MET A 33 13.79 -7.95 2.52
N ASN A 34 13.83 -6.73 1.97
CA ASN A 34 14.51 -6.43 0.71
C ASN A 34 16.04 -6.39 0.82
N PHE A 35 16.60 -5.97 1.95
CA PHE A 35 18.05 -5.79 2.10
C PHE A 35 18.74 -6.89 2.90
N VAL A 36 18.00 -7.65 3.72
CA VAL A 36 18.57 -8.63 4.65
C VAL A 36 18.16 -10.06 4.31
N VAL A 37 16.91 -10.27 3.88
CA VAL A 37 16.32 -11.62 3.79
C VAL A 37 16.27 -12.14 2.36
N LEU A 38 15.81 -11.32 1.42
CA LEU A 38 15.51 -11.74 0.05
C LEU A 38 16.55 -11.19 -0.92
N ASP A 39 17.11 -12.08 -1.74
CA ASP A 39 17.79 -11.70 -2.97
C ASP A 39 16.76 -11.57 -4.09
N LEU A 40 16.38 -10.33 -4.37
CA LEU A 40 15.34 -10.01 -5.37
C LEU A 40 15.78 -10.30 -6.81
N ALA A 41 17.06 -10.54 -7.07
CA ALA A 41 17.54 -10.95 -8.38
C ALA A 41 17.12 -12.40 -8.70
N ILE A 42 16.85 -13.21 -7.66
CA ILE A 42 16.36 -14.58 -7.79
C ILE A 42 14.83 -14.54 -7.85
N ILE A 43 14.27 -14.98 -8.99
CA ILE A 43 12.82 -14.89 -9.26
C ILE A 43 11.98 -15.63 -8.21
N GLU A 44 12.44 -16.78 -7.71
CA GLU A 44 11.76 -17.52 -6.63
C GLU A 44 11.69 -16.70 -5.35
N GLN A 45 12.79 -16.07 -4.92
CA GLN A 45 12.83 -15.28 -3.69
C GLN A 45 12.00 -14.00 -3.81
N ARG A 46 12.02 -13.36 -4.99
CA ARG A 46 11.11 -12.25 -5.31
C ARG A 46 9.64 -12.67 -5.22
N SER A 47 9.31 -13.86 -5.72
CA SER A 47 7.95 -14.42 -5.65
C SER A 47 7.52 -14.68 -4.20
N ILE A 48 8.40 -15.24 -3.37
CA ILE A 48 8.17 -15.38 -1.93
C ILE A 48 7.90 -14.02 -1.28
N GLY A 49 8.72 -13.01 -1.60
CA GLY A 49 8.51 -11.64 -1.11
C GLY A 49 7.15 -11.07 -1.48
N PHE A 50 6.74 -11.22 -2.74
CA PHE A 50 5.42 -10.81 -3.19
C PHE A 50 4.30 -11.48 -2.38
N TYR A 51 4.33 -12.81 -2.24
CA TYR A 51 3.29 -13.53 -1.52
C TYR A 51 3.23 -13.15 -0.04
N LEU A 52 4.38 -12.95 0.61
CA LEU A 52 4.44 -12.49 2.00
C LEU A 52 3.81 -11.10 2.19
N PHE A 53 4.18 -10.13 1.35
CA PHE A 53 3.61 -8.78 1.41
C PHE A 53 2.14 -8.74 0.99
N PHE A 54 1.72 -9.61 0.07
CA PHE A 54 0.33 -9.79 -0.29
C PHE A 54 -0.48 -10.37 0.88
N SER A 55 0.01 -11.40 1.56
CA SER A 55 -0.61 -11.92 2.79
C SER A 55 -0.70 -10.85 3.87
N LEU A 56 0.31 -10.00 4.04
CA LEU A 56 0.26 -8.87 4.95
C LEU A 56 -0.86 -7.89 4.61
N SER A 57 -1.07 -7.60 3.31
CA SER A 57 -2.20 -6.77 2.85
C SER A 57 -3.55 -7.40 3.22
N LEU A 58 -3.69 -8.72 3.09
CA LEU A 58 -4.91 -9.44 3.47
C LEU A 58 -5.16 -9.40 4.98
N ILE A 59 -4.10 -9.50 5.80
CA ILE A 59 -4.21 -9.39 7.26
C ILE A 59 -4.76 -8.01 7.64
N TYR A 60 -4.20 -6.94 7.07
CA TYR A 60 -4.69 -5.58 7.32
C TYR A 60 -6.10 -5.33 6.77
N LEU A 61 -6.47 -5.94 5.63
CA LEU A 61 -7.84 -5.90 5.12
C LEU A 61 -8.84 -6.57 6.08
N GLY A 62 -8.47 -7.70 6.68
CA GLY A 62 -9.27 -8.35 7.70
C GLY A 62 -9.41 -7.49 8.96
N ALA A 63 -8.33 -6.80 9.34
CA ALA A 63 -8.30 -5.92 10.51
C ALA A 63 -9.06 -4.59 10.31
N SER A 64 -9.19 -4.09 9.07
CA SER A 64 -9.89 -2.82 8.79
C SER A 64 -11.41 -2.91 8.89
N LYS A 65 -11.99 -4.12 8.92
CA LYS A 65 -13.46 -4.34 8.91
C LYS A 65 -14.07 -4.89 10.21
N ALA A 66 -13.37 -4.84 11.35
CA ALA A 66 -13.78 -5.57 12.56
C ALA A 66 -14.98 -4.95 13.35
N PRO A 67 -16.10 -5.68 13.58
CA PRO A 67 -17.17 -5.29 14.52
C PRO A 67 -17.13 -6.01 15.89
N ALA A 68 -17.20 -5.19 16.95
CA ALA A 68 -17.68 -5.32 18.35
C ALA A 68 -17.18 -6.37 19.39
N TYR A 69 -16.86 -7.64 19.10
CA TYR A 69 -16.72 -8.64 20.21
C TYR A 69 -15.32 -9.14 20.57
N SER A 70 -14.25 -8.57 20.03
CA SER A 70 -12.87 -9.01 20.32
C SER A 70 -11.91 -7.81 20.35
N PHE A 71 -11.15 -7.51 21.40
CA PHE A 71 -11.01 -8.01 22.76
C PHE A 71 -10.43 -6.82 23.54
N MET A 72 -11.16 -6.27 24.52
CA MET A 72 -10.70 -5.32 25.53
C MET A 72 -9.78 -4.15 25.08
N SER A 73 -10.43 -3.01 24.81
CA SER A 73 -9.88 -1.63 24.87
C SER A 73 -8.87 -1.22 23.78
N LYS A 74 -9.21 -0.12 23.08
CA LYS A 74 -8.45 0.59 22.02
C LYS A 74 -8.56 0.00 20.60
N GLN A 75 -9.76 0.04 20.03
CA GLN A 75 -9.95 -0.08 18.57
C GLN A 75 -9.13 0.99 17.84
N THR A 76 -8.35 0.57 16.86
CA THR A 76 -7.66 1.45 15.89
C THR A 76 -8.25 1.10 14.54
N ASP A 77 -8.76 2.07 13.81
CA ASP A 77 -9.17 1.84 12.43
C ASP A 77 -7.92 1.59 11.59
N TYR A 78 -7.76 0.37 11.09
CA TYR A 78 -6.62 -0.03 10.27
C TYR A 78 -6.85 0.25 8.78
N GLU A 79 -7.95 0.89 8.39
CA GLU A 79 -8.20 1.27 6.99
C GLU A 79 -7.05 2.07 6.38
N PRO A 80 -6.50 3.14 7.02
CA PRO A 80 -5.38 3.87 6.44
C PRO A 80 -4.11 3.02 6.30
N VAL A 81 -3.89 2.09 7.24
CA VAL A 81 -2.75 1.16 7.23
C VAL A 81 -2.89 0.15 6.08
N PHE A 82 -4.10 -0.37 5.86
CA PHE A 82 -4.41 -1.24 4.74
C PHE A 82 -4.20 -0.53 3.40
N LEU A 83 -4.72 0.69 3.25
CA LEU A 83 -4.57 1.50 2.04
C LEU A 83 -3.09 1.79 1.74
N PHE A 84 -2.32 2.16 2.77
CA PHE A 84 -0.87 2.33 2.65
C PHE A 84 -0.15 1.04 2.25
N ASN A 85 -0.45 -0.08 2.91
CA ASN A 85 0.22 -1.36 2.62
C ASN A 85 -0.08 -1.85 1.20
N GLY A 86 -1.34 -1.73 0.75
CA GLY A 86 -1.73 -2.05 -0.61
C GLY A 86 -0.97 -1.21 -1.64
N PHE A 87 -0.86 0.11 -1.39
CA PHE A 87 -0.04 0.98 -2.22
C PHE A 87 1.44 0.58 -2.20
N ALA A 88 2.02 0.33 -1.02
CA ALA A 88 3.43 -0.03 -0.86
C ALA A 88 3.75 -1.36 -1.58
N LEU A 89 2.88 -2.36 -1.47
CA LEU A 89 2.98 -3.62 -2.22
C LEU A 89 2.98 -3.37 -3.73
N SER A 90 2.01 -2.60 -4.22
CA SER A 90 1.89 -2.33 -5.66
C SER A 90 3.10 -1.58 -6.21
N LEU A 91 3.58 -0.57 -5.48
CA LEU A 91 4.77 0.18 -5.86
C LEU A 91 6.02 -0.70 -5.81
N TRP A 92 6.19 -1.48 -4.74
CA TRP A 92 7.28 -2.43 -4.61
C TRP A 92 7.31 -3.41 -5.78
N PHE A 93 6.16 -4.01 -6.10
CA PHE A 93 6.03 -4.98 -7.19
C PHE A 93 6.44 -4.35 -8.53
N ALA A 94 5.90 -3.18 -8.85
CA ALA A 94 6.25 -2.44 -10.07
C ALA A 94 7.75 -2.08 -10.14
N ILE A 95 8.35 -1.62 -9.04
CA ILE A 95 9.77 -1.28 -8.98
C ILE A 95 10.64 -2.53 -9.20
N THR A 96 10.31 -3.64 -8.54
CA THR A 96 11.09 -4.88 -8.69
C THR A 96 11.02 -5.46 -10.10
N ASP A 97 9.87 -5.35 -10.75
CA ASP A 97 9.69 -5.78 -12.15
C ASP A 97 10.44 -4.86 -13.13
N LEU A 98 10.52 -3.56 -12.83
CA LEU A 98 11.25 -2.59 -13.64
C LEU A 98 12.78 -2.71 -13.52
N ILE A 99 13.30 -2.84 -12.29
CA ILE A 99 14.74 -2.81 -12.02
C ILE A 99 15.40 -4.17 -12.22
N LEU A 100 14.69 -5.26 -11.96
CA LEU A 100 15.21 -6.62 -12.04
C LEU A 100 14.46 -7.43 -13.10
N PRO A 101 14.42 -6.99 -14.36
CA PRO A 101 13.67 -7.68 -15.39
C PRO A 101 14.27 -9.07 -15.59
N THR A 102 13.47 -10.11 -15.38
CA THR A 102 13.83 -11.51 -15.64
C THR A 102 13.62 -11.88 -17.12
N GLY A 103 13.37 -10.89 -17.98
CA GLY A 103 13.17 -11.04 -19.42
C GLY A 103 12.56 -9.78 -20.03
N SER A 104 11.32 -9.47 -19.67
CA SER A 104 10.62 -8.25 -20.09
C SER A 104 9.73 -7.71 -18.96
N ILE A 105 9.39 -6.42 -19.02
CA ILE A 105 8.51 -5.76 -18.05
C ILE A 105 7.10 -6.35 -18.18
N SER A 106 6.38 -6.54 -17.07
CA SER A 106 5.04 -7.10 -17.09
C SER A 106 3.95 -6.03 -17.14
N LYS A 107 2.97 -6.20 -18.04
CA LYS A 107 1.73 -5.40 -18.03
C LYS A 107 0.91 -5.63 -16.75
N PHE A 108 1.05 -6.78 -16.10
CA PHE A 108 0.36 -7.05 -14.84
C PHE A 108 0.86 -6.16 -13.70
N SER A 109 2.13 -5.78 -13.72
CA SER A 109 2.67 -4.79 -12.77
C SER A 109 1.96 -3.45 -12.90
N GLY A 110 1.67 -3.01 -14.13
CA GLY A 110 0.85 -1.82 -14.39
C GLY A 110 -0.58 -1.94 -13.84
N VAL A 111 -1.22 -3.10 -13.99
CA VAL A 111 -2.56 -3.37 -13.43
C VAL A 111 -2.55 -3.29 -11.91
N VAL A 112 -1.61 -3.99 -11.27
CA VAL A 112 -1.45 -3.98 -9.80
C VAL A 112 -1.15 -2.56 -9.31
N LEU A 113 -0.38 -1.78 -10.06
CA LEU A 113 -0.07 -0.39 -9.74
C LEU A 113 -1.31 0.50 -9.79
N ILE A 114 -2.20 0.33 -10.77
CA ILE A 114 -3.49 1.07 -10.81
C ILE A 114 -4.29 0.86 -9.52
N PHE A 115 -4.42 -0.39 -9.05
CA PHE A 115 -5.09 -0.66 -7.77
C PHE A 115 -4.38 0.00 -6.60
N GLY A 116 -3.04 -0.01 -6.61
CA GLY A 116 -2.22 0.71 -5.62
C GLY A 116 -2.46 2.22 -5.61
N ILE A 117 -2.68 2.84 -6.78
CA ILE A 117 -2.96 4.28 -6.90
C ILE A 117 -4.28 4.65 -6.20
N PHE A 118 -5.31 3.79 -6.29
CA PHE A 118 -6.54 4.00 -5.51
C PHE A 118 -6.29 3.93 -4.00
N GLY A 119 -5.45 2.96 -3.57
CA GLY A 119 -4.98 2.88 -2.19
C GLY A 119 -4.25 4.15 -1.74
N ALA A 120 -3.32 4.63 -2.56
CA ALA A 120 -2.58 5.87 -2.30
C ALA A 120 -3.50 7.09 -2.21
N PHE A 121 -4.50 7.18 -3.09
CA PHE A 121 -5.47 8.29 -3.06
C PHE A 121 -6.24 8.33 -1.75
N GLY A 122 -6.81 7.19 -1.32
CA GLY A 122 -7.51 7.10 -0.03
C GLY A 122 -6.60 7.46 1.15
N PHE A 123 -5.40 6.84 1.20
CA PHE A 123 -4.43 7.12 2.25
C PHE A 123 -3.99 8.59 2.30
N LEU A 124 -3.76 9.23 1.16
CA LEU A 124 -3.37 10.64 1.09
C LEU A 124 -4.51 11.57 1.51
N ILE A 125 -5.77 11.19 1.30
CA ILE A 125 -6.90 11.96 1.85
C ILE A 125 -6.87 11.90 3.38
N ASP A 126 -6.69 10.71 3.96
CA ASP A 126 -6.65 10.52 5.41
C ASP A 126 -5.50 11.30 6.07
N ILE A 127 -4.32 11.30 5.44
CA ILE A 127 -3.18 12.12 5.87
C ILE A 127 -3.47 13.62 5.73
N GLY A 128 -4.20 14.03 4.68
CA GLY A 128 -4.62 15.41 4.50
C GLY A 128 -5.51 15.89 5.66
N TYR A 129 -6.48 15.06 6.07
CA TYR A 129 -7.31 15.32 7.25
C TYR A 129 -6.51 15.32 8.55
N TYR A 130 -5.54 14.42 8.70
CA TYR A 130 -4.62 14.44 9.84
C TYR A 130 -3.84 15.74 9.96
N ILE A 131 -3.27 16.23 8.85
CA ILE A 131 -2.51 17.48 8.82
C ILE A 131 -3.42 18.67 9.15
N ARG A 132 -4.62 18.73 8.56
CA ARG A 132 -5.63 19.75 8.85
C ARG A 132 -5.92 19.80 10.35
N ASP A 133 -6.24 18.65 10.94
CA ASP A 133 -6.63 18.56 12.35
C ASP A 133 -5.47 18.92 13.29
N LYS A 134 -4.24 18.51 12.97
CA LYS A 134 -3.01 18.87 13.70
C LYS A 134 -2.72 20.37 13.68
N LYS A 135 -3.01 21.04 12.56
CA LYS A 135 -2.80 22.49 12.41
C LYS A 135 -3.97 23.33 12.95
N GLY A 136 -5.10 22.71 13.27
CA GLY A 136 -6.31 23.41 13.69
C GLY A 136 -6.95 24.22 12.55
N GLU A 137 -6.71 23.84 11.30
CA GLU A 137 -7.24 24.50 10.11
C GLU A 137 -8.63 23.95 9.74
N LEU A 138 -9.45 24.73 9.04
CA LEU A 138 -10.77 24.29 8.56
C LEU A 138 -10.69 23.40 7.32
N ASP A 139 -9.69 23.66 6.48
CA ASP A 139 -9.50 22.99 5.19
C ASP A 139 -8.12 22.31 5.12
N ILE A 140 -8.01 21.29 4.26
CA ILE A 140 -6.71 20.66 3.97
C ILE A 140 -5.82 21.70 3.26
N PRO A 141 -4.54 21.85 3.67
CA PRO A 141 -3.64 22.83 3.08
C PRO A 141 -3.59 22.71 1.55
N ARG A 142 -3.78 23.83 0.83
CA ARG A 142 -3.78 23.85 -0.64
C ARG A 142 -2.50 23.25 -1.24
N ASN A 143 -1.34 23.55 -0.65
CA ASN A 143 -0.06 23.02 -1.11
C ASN A 143 0.00 21.48 -1.03
N TYR A 144 -0.62 20.90 0.00
CA TYR A 144 -0.73 19.45 0.14
C TYR A 144 -1.60 18.86 -0.98
N LEU A 145 -2.78 19.43 -1.22
CA LEU A 145 -3.67 18.97 -2.30
C LEU A 145 -3.00 19.05 -3.69
N ILE A 146 -2.24 20.11 -3.94
CA ILE A 146 -1.49 20.27 -5.19
C ILE A 146 -0.42 19.17 -5.31
N ALA A 147 0.36 18.93 -4.25
CA ALA A 147 1.37 17.88 -4.23
C ALA A 147 0.76 16.48 -4.44
N THR A 148 -0.35 16.17 -3.76
CA THR A 148 -1.11 14.91 -3.94
C THR A 148 -1.53 14.71 -5.40
N ARG A 149 -2.03 15.76 -6.07
CA ARG A 149 -2.44 15.67 -7.48
C ARG A 149 -1.28 15.37 -8.40
N TYR A 150 -0.15 16.06 -8.24
CA TYR A 150 1.04 15.80 -9.05
C TYR A 150 1.61 14.41 -8.81
N PHE A 151 1.62 13.97 -7.56
CA PHE A 151 2.04 12.61 -7.20
C PHE A 151 1.16 11.55 -7.86
N LEU A 152 -0.16 11.67 -7.77
CA LEU A 152 -1.08 10.71 -8.38
C LEU A 152 -0.98 10.72 -9.92
N LEU A 153 -0.83 11.91 -10.53
CA LEU A 153 -0.62 12.03 -11.97
C LEU A 153 0.67 11.33 -12.40
N PHE A 154 1.77 11.56 -11.68
CA PHE A 154 3.03 10.86 -11.92
C PHE A 154 2.85 9.34 -11.83
N MET A 155 2.15 8.85 -10.80
CA MET A 155 1.91 7.41 -10.63
C MET A 155 1.06 6.82 -11.77
N VAL A 156 0.07 7.54 -12.29
CA VAL A 156 -0.73 7.11 -13.45
C VAL A 156 0.14 7.04 -14.71
N ILE A 157 0.99 8.03 -14.95
CA ILE A 157 1.94 8.01 -16.07
C ILE A 157 2.91 6.82 -15.92
N PHE A 158 3.40 6.60 -14.70
CA PHE A 158 4.29 5.49 -14.39
C PHE A 158 3.61 4.14 -14.63
N ALA A 159 2.34 3.97 -14.24
CA ALA A 159 1.57 2.77 -14.59
C ALA A 159 1.37 2.64 -16.11
N GLY A 160 1.13 3.75 -16.82
CA GLY A 160 1.03 3.81 -18.27
C GLY A 160 2.25 3.23 -18.99
N TYR A 161 3.44 3.48 -18.46
CA TYR A 161 4.69 2.94 -19.01
C TYR A 161 4.69 1.40 -19.09
N PHE A 162 4.21 0.70 -18.05
CA PHE A 162 4.10 -0.77 -18.06
C PHE A 162 3.15 -1.28 -19.15
N PHE A 163 2.08 -0.55 -19.48
CA PHE A 163 1.13 -0.97 -20.51
C PHE A 163 1.67 -0.80 -21.94
N ILE A 164 2.54 0.20 -22.13
CA ILE A 164 3.18 0.50 -23.41
C ILE A 164 4.32 -0.47 -23.68
N GLU A 165 5.26 -0.59 -22.74
CA GLU A 165 6.51 -1.37 -22.92
C GLU A 165 6.40 -2.83 -22.51
N GLY A 166 5.42 -3.17 -21.67
CA GLY A 166 5.36 -4.50 -21.06
C GLY A 166 4.78 -5.59 -21.96
N ASN A 167 4.89 -6.83 -21.50
CA ASN A 167 4.24 -8.01 -22.05
C ASN A 167 3.24 -8.63 -21.06
N TRP A 168 2.32 -9.46 -21.54
CA TRP A 168 1.36 -10.19 -20.70
C TRP A 168 1.95 -11.46 -20.09
N GLU A 169 3.13 -11.34 -19.50
CA GLU A 169 3.81 -12.41 -18.79
C GLU A 169 3.79 -12.11 -17.29
N TRP A 170 3.39 -13.08 -16.48
CA TRP A 170 3.39 -12.92 -15.02
C TRP A 170 4.83 -13.03 -14.50
N PRO A 171 5.38 -12.02 -13.80
CA PRO A 171 6.81 -11.97 -13.50
C PRO A 171 7.20 -12.76 -12.25
N LEU A 172 6.34 -13.66 -11.77
CA LEU A 172 6.52 -14.46 -10.56
C LEU A 172 6.31 -15.95 -10.82
N VAL A 173 6.98 -16.76 -10.02
CA VAL A 173 6.80 -18.20 -9.95
C VAL A 173 5.53 -18.52 -9.16
N ASP A 174 4.77 -19.49 -9.64
CA ASP A 174 3.56 -19.98 -8.96
C ASP A 174 3.88 -20.47 -7.54
N ILE A 175 3.04 -20.09 -6.57
CA ILE A 175 3.15 -20.48 -5.17
C ILE A 175 3.18 -22.01 -5.00
N ILE A 176 2.47 -22.77 -5.83
CA ILE A 176 2.45 -24.24 -5.75
C ILE A 176 3.83 -24.80 -6.08
N VAL A 177 4.49 -24.25 -7.10
CA VAL A 177 5.85 -24.66 -7.50
C VAL A 177 6.83 -24.38 -6.36
N ILE A 178 6.74 -23.18 -5.76
CA ILE A 178 7.59 -22.79 -4.63
C ILE A 178 7.41 -23.75 -3.46
N VAL A 179 6.17 -23.97 -3.02
CA VAL A 179 5.87 -24.88 -1.90
C VAL A 179 6.36 -26.31 -2.19
N SER A 180 6.19 -26.79 -3.42
CA SER A 180 6.63 -28.13 -3.80
C SER A 180 8.14 -28.31 -3.71
N LYS A 181 8.94 -27.29 -4.05
CA LYS A 181 10.41 -27.32 -3.91
C LYS A 181 10.81 -27.43 -2.44
N TYR A 182 10.21 -26.63 -1.56
CA TYR A 182 10.51 -26.66 -0.13
C TYR A 182 10.05 -27.93 0.58
N VAL A 183 8.88 -28.47 0.22
CA VAL A 183 8.34 -29.69 0.84
C VAL A 183 9.06 -30.94 0.36
N ASN A 184 9.42 -31.00 -0.93
CA ASN A 184 10.04 -32.18 -1.52
C ASN A 184 11.58 -32.13 -1.52
N GLY A 185 12.19 -31.03 -1.06
CA GLY A 185 13.63 -30.91 -0.86
C GLY A 185 14.48 -30.90 -2.15
N TYR A 186 13.94 -30.37 -3.25
CA TYR A 186 14.67 -30.20 -4.52
C TYR A 186 15.26 -28.79 -4.64
#